data_AF-A0A0C9WFN9-F1
#
_entry.id   AF-A0A0C9WFN9-F1
#
_cell.length_a   1.000
_cell.length_b   1.000
_cell.length_c   1.000
_cell.angle_alpha   90.00
_cell.angle_beta   90.00
_cell.angle_gamma   90.00
#
_symmetry.space_group_name_H-M   'P 1'
#
loop_
_entity.id
_entity.type
_entity.pdbx_description
1 polymer ?
#
loop_
_entity_poly.entity_id
_entity_poly.type
_entity_poly.pdbx_seq_one_letter_code
_entity_poly.pdbx_strand_id
1 'polypeptide(L)'
;MRPGGLFTSALLSLCFFSQVIAAPAHTTSTQTTSTHAPVQVPTASASSCTCLGTTFSSTDVAGAITKAGERAVIRGAKAVRKKGGGYPHQYGGKDPGVSLTSCTGTLLLYPLVQGSVYPGTGEPGGQRVVYQQADNKFCGCITHPSATDGSFDQCT
;
A
#
# COMPACT_ATOMS: atom_id res chain seq x y z
N MET A 1 -34.91 1.97 78.19
CA MET A 1 -33.77 1.42 78.97
C MET A 1 -32.49 1.67 78.19
N ARG A 2 -31.54 2.43 78.75
CA ARG A 2 -30.16 2.62 78.25
C ARG A 2 -29.26 1.56 78.89
N PRO A 3 -28.29 1.02 78.16
CA PRO A 3 -26.87 1.21 78.52
C PRO A 3 -26.00 1.45 77.26
N GLY A 4 -24.81 2.05 77.25
CA GLY A 4 -23.84 2.41 78.28
C GLY A 4 -22.46 1.79 77.93
N GLY A 5 -21.40 2.62 77.84
CA GLY A 5 -19.96 2.24 77.82
C GLY A 5 -19.37 1.94 76.43
N LEU A 6 -18.45 2.71 75.82
CA LEU A 6 -17.04 3.03 76.15
C LEU A 6 -16.18 1.81 76.55
N PHE A 7 -15.10 1.51 75.81
CA PHE A 7 -13.68 1.52 76.24
C PHE A 7 -12.73 0.82 75.23
N THR A 8 -11.74 1.60 74.76
CA THR A 8 -10.29 1.33 74.55
C THR A 8 -9.71 0.12 73.79
N SER A 9 -8.88 0.47 72.80
CA SER A 9 -7.51 0.01 72.45
C SER A 9 -6.98 -1.38 72.84
N ALA A 10 -6.45 -2.10 71.84
CA ALA A 10 -5.08 -2.65 71.75
C ALA A 10 -4.96 -3.42 70.42
N LEU A 11 -4.09 -3.03 69.49
CA LEU A 11 -2.73 -3.56 69.26
C LEU A 11 -2.63 -5.08 69.00
N LEU A 12 -1.87 -5.37 67.94
CA LEU A 12 -1.05 -6.58 67.69
C LEU A 12 -1.63 -7.65 66.74
N SER A 13 -1.02 -7.78 65.57
CA SER A 13 -0.17 -8.95 65.24
C SER A 13 -0.02 -9.11 63.72
N LEU A 14 1.23 -9.19 63.28
CA LEU A 14 1.63 -9.49 61.92
C LEU A 14 1.11 -10.85 61.44
N CYS A 15 0.75 -10.93 60.16
CA CYS A 15 0.99 -12.11 59.34
C CYS A 15 1.44 -11.65 57.94
N PHE A 16 2.75 -11.75 57.71
CA PHE A 16 3.33 -11.86 56.38
C PHE A 16 2.71 -13.06 55.66
N PHE A 17 2.20 -12.85 54.44
CA PHE A 17 2.24 -13.88 53.41
C PHE A 17 2.73 -13.26 52.12
N SER A 18 3.99 -13.57 51.81
CA SER A 18 4.59 -13.46 50.49
C SER A 18 3.66 -14.07 49.45
N GLN A 19 3.31 -13.31 48.42
CA GLN A 19 2.97 -13.89 47.13
C GLN A 19 3.75 -13.16 46.04
N VAL A 20 4.80 -13.85 45.60
CA VAL A 20 5.52 -13.58 44.35
C VAL A 20 4.56 -13.94 43.23
N ILE A 21 3.97 -12.96 42.57
CA ILE A 21 3.22 -13.20 41.33
C ILE A 21 4.22 -12.99 40.19
N ALA A 22 4.87 -14.09 39.79
CA ALA A 22 5.61 -14.15 38.55
C ALA A 22 4.64 -13.85 37.39
N ALA A 23 4.91 -12.78 36.65
CA ALA A 23 4.15 -12.47 35.44
C ALA A 23 4.30 -13.62 34.43
N PRO A 24 3.22 -14.07 33.77
CA PRO A 24 3.33 -15.01 32.68
C PRO A 24 4.15 -14.36 31.56
N ALA A 25 5.27 -14.97 31.22
CA ALA A 25 6.04 -14.63 30.05
C ALA A 25 5.10 -14.71 28.85
N HIS A 26 4.82 -13.57 28.22
CA HIS A 26 4.18 -13.53 26.92
C HIS A 26 5.11 -14.23 25.94
N THR A 27 4.75 -15.48 25.62
CA THR A 27 5.32 -16.25 24.53
C THR A 27 5.09 -15.44 23.26
N THR A 28 6.09 -14.64 22.89
CA THR A 28 6.11 -13.94 21.61
C THR A 28 6.23 -15.03 20.56
N SER A 29 5.10 -15.36 19.96
CA SER A 29 5.05 -16.16 18.75
C SER A 29 5.95 -15.47 17.73
N THR A 30 7.10 -16.06 17.42
CA THR A 30 7.89 -15.74 16.24
C THR A 30 7.02 -16.04 15.04
N GLN A 31 6.23 -15.05 14.65
CA GLN A 31 5.66 -14.97 13.33
C GLN A 31 6.86 -14.92 12.38
N THR A 32 7.02 -15.98 11.60
CA THR A 32 8.00 -16.06 10.52
C THR A 32 7.67 -14.94 9.53
N THR A 33 8.28 -13.78 9.73
CA THR A 33 8.30 -12.69 8.77
C THR A 33 9.02 -13.25 7.56
N SER A 34 8.25 -13.62 6.53
CA SER A 34 8.80 -13.81 5.20
C SER A 34 9.39 -12.48 4.80
N THR A 35 10.73 -12.40 4.80
CA THR A 35 11.50 -11.26 4.31
C THR A 35 11.27 -11.13 2.81
N HIS A 36 10.12 -10.59 2.41
CA HIS A 36 10.02 -9.88 1.14
C HIS A 36 10.52 -8.47 1.45
N ALA A 37 11.76 -8.17 1.05
CA ALA A 37 12.24 -6.79 1.08
C ALA A 37 11.19 -5.90 0.40
N PRO A 38 10.84 -4.72 0.97
CA PRO A 38 9.93 -3.81 0.30
C PRO A 38 10.49 -3.56 -1.09
N VAL A 39 9.68 -3.84 -2.12
CA VAL A 39 10.08 -3.62 -3.50
C VAL A 39 10.07 -2.11 -3.74
N GLN A 40 11.16 -1.47 -3.36
CA GLN A 40 11.37 -0.04 -3.54
C GLN A 40 11.78 0.18 -4.99
N VAL A 41 10.94 0.88 -5.73
CA VAL A 41 11.34 1.42 -7.03
C VAL A 41 12.22 2.62 -6.71
N PRO A 42 13.50 2.63 -7.08
CA PRO A 42 14.34 3.81 -6.89
C PRO A 42 13.69 4.97 -7.66
N THR A 43 13.49 6.11 -7.00
CA THR A 43 12.93 7.32 -7.64
C THR A 43 13.74 7.73 -8.89
N ALA A 44 15.04 7.39 -8.93
CA ALA A 44 15.92 7.61 -10.07
C ALA A 44 15.50 6.84 -11.35
N SER A 45 14.72 5.76 -11.23
CA SER A 45 14.19 4.99 -12.35
C SER A 45 12.82 5.51 -12.83
N ALA A 46 12.17 6.39 -12.06
CA ALA A 46 10.88 6.99 -12.38
C ALA A 46 11.08 8.38 -12.99
N SER A 47 10.41 8.66 -14.12
CA SER A 47 10.37 9.99 -14.72
C SER A 47 9.06 10.71 -14.39
N SER A 48 9.05 12.04 -14.44
CA SER A 48 7.80 12.82 -14.42
C SER A 48 7.00 12.59 -15.70
N CYS A 49 5.71 12.88 -15.64
CA CYS A 49 4.79 12.80 -16.79
C CYS A 49 3.82 13.96 -16.80
N THR A 50 3.34 14.35 -17.97
CA THR A 50 2.27 15.34 -18.15
C THR A 50 1.13 14.72 -18.94
N CYS A 51 -0.03 14.58 -18.29
CA CYS A 51 -1.23 14.00 -18.88
C CYS A 51 -2.34 15.05 -18.92
N LEU A 52 -2.84 15.39 -20.11
CA LEU A 52 -3.94 16.37 -20.29
C LEU A 52 -3.69 17.71 -19.56
N GLY A 53 -2.43 18.17 -19.52
CA GLY A 53 -2.03 19.40 -18.84
C GLY A 53 -1.71 19.27 -17.34
N THR A 54 -1.94 18.10 -16.73
CA THR A 54 -1.54 17.83 -15.34
C THR A 54 -0.15 17.22 -15.29
N THR A 55 0.78 17.87 -14.59
CA THR A 55 2.13 17.35 -14.35
C THR A 55 2.19 16.52 -13.07
N PHE A 56 2.72 15.32 -13.21
CA PHE A 56 3.03 14.37 -12.14
C PHE A 56 4.54 14.31 -11.96
N SER A 57 4.97 14.53 -10.72
CA SER A 57 6.39 14.47 -10.36
C SER A 57 6.94 13.05 -10.43
N SER A 58 8.27 12.90 -10.48
CA SER A 58 8.91 11.60 -10.34
C SER A 58 8.56 10.91 -9.01
N THR A 59 8.26 11.69 -7.96
CA THR A 59 7.77 11.18 -6.68
C THR A 59 6.37 10.59 -6.78
N ASP A 60 5.45 11.24 -7.50
CA ASP A 60 4.10 10.70 -7.73
C ASP A 60 4.17 9.37 -8.48
N VAL A 61 5.01 9.32 -9.52
CA VAL A 61 5.23 8.12 -10.34
C VAL A 61 5.88 7.00 -9.51
N ALA A 62 6.97 7.28 -8.80
CA ALA A 62 7.64 6.28 -7.97
C ALA A 62 6.74 5.76 -6.84
N GLY A 63 5.96 6.65 -6.20
CA GLY A 63 5.00 6.29 -5.16
C GLY A 63 3.89 5.38 -5.70
N ALA A 64 3.36 5.69 -6.88
CA ALA A 64 2.35 4.86 -7.53
C ALA A 64 2.88 3.47 -7.88
N ILE A 65 4.08 3.35 -8.47
CA ILE A 65 4.65 2.04 -8.83
C ILE A 65 5.00 1.24 -7.57
N THR A 66 5.60 1.86 -6.55
CA THR A 66 5.90 1.18 -5.28
C THR A 66 4.62 0.59 -4.68
N LYS A 67 3.54 1.39 -4.63
CA LYS A 67 2.25 0.90 -4.13
C LYS A 67 1.65 -0.19 -5.00
N ALA A 68 1.81 -0.08 -6.32
CA ALA A 68 1.36 -1.09 -7.26
C ALA A 68 2.08 -2.43 -7.04
N GLY A 69 3.39 -2.41 -6.81
CA GLY A 69 4.21 -3.58 -6.47
C GLY A 69 3.74 -4.27 -5.19
N GLU A 70 3.56 -3.51 -4.09
CA GLU A 70 3.01 -4.03 -2.83
C GLU A 70 1.66 -4.73 -3.04
N ARG A 71 0.77 -4.08 -3.81
CA ARG A 71 -0.57 -4.63 -4.09
C ARG A 71 -0.54 -5.81 -5.04
N ALA A 72 0.42 -5.86 -5.97
CA ALA A 72 0.61 -7.01 -6.85
C ALA A 72 0.96 -8.26 -6.04
N VAL A 73 1.84 -8.12 -5.04
CA VAL A 73 2.19 -9.21 -4.11
C VAL A 73 0.95 -9.70 -3.36
N ILE A 74 0.16 -8.80 -2.78
CA ILE A 74 -1.06 -9.15 -2.03
C ILE A 74 -2.11 -9.83 -2.92
N ARG A 75 -2.24 -9.38 -4.17
CA ARG A 75 -3.31 -9.84 -5.08
C ARG A 75 -2.92 -11.03 -5.93
N GLY A 76 -1.63 -11.36 -6.03
CA GLY A 76 -1.10 -12.47 -6.84
C GLY A 76 -1.65 -12.46 -8.26
N ALA A 77 -2.16 -13.60 -8.73
CA ALA A 77 -2.72 -13.75 -10.07
C ALA A 77 -3.89 -12.81 -10.41
N LYS A 78 -4.52 -12.13 -9.43
CA LYS A 78 -5.56 -11.13 -9.74
C LYS A 78 -4.98 -9.81 -10.23
N ALA A 79 -3.71 -9.51 -9.92
CA ALA A 79 -3.00 -8.31 -10.36
C ALA A 79 -2.80 -8.24 -11.89
N VAL A 80 -2.72 -9.40 -12.53
CA VAL A 80 -2.53 -9.54 -13.99
C VAL A 80 -3.85 -9.62 -14.77
N ARG A 81 -5.00 -9.34 -14.14
CA ARG A 81 -6.25 -9.21 -14.89
C ARG A 81 -6.26 -7.90 -15.67
N LYS A 82 -6.71 -7.95 -16.93
CA LYS A 82 -6.86 -6.77 -17.80
C LYS A 82 -7.93 -5.79 -17.32
N LYS A 83 -9.01 -6.30 -16.70
CA LYS A 83 -10.14 -5.50 -16.22
C LYS A 83 -10.79 -6.19 -15.02
N GLY A 84 -11.40 -5.40 -14.15
CA GLY A 84 -12.23 -5.86 -13.03
C GLY A 84 -11.42 -6.20 -11.78
N GLY A 85 -11.99 -5.87 -10.62
CA GLY A 85 -11.30 -5.91 -9.33
C GLY A 85 -10.36 -4.71 -9.13
N GLY A 86 -9.67 -4.67 -7.99
CA GLY A 86 -8.73 -3.59 -7.66
C GLY A 86 -7.51 -3.51 -8.57
N TYR A 87 -6.69 -2.49 -8.39
CA TYR A 87 -5.41 -2.32 -9.10
C TYR A 87 -4.25 -3.05 -8.41
N PRO A 88 -3.11 -3.29 -9.08
CA PRO A 88 -2.82 -3.01 -10.51
C PRO A 88 -3.62 -3.90 -11.48
N HIS A 89 -3.66 -3.51 -12.76
CA HIS A 89 -4.22 -4.29 -13.86
C HIS A 89 -3.16 -4.54 -14.93
N GLN A 90 -3.36 -5.57 -15.76
CA GLN A 90 -2.51 -5.77 -16.93
C GLN A 90 -2.83 -4.72 -18.01
N TYR A 91 -1.80 -4.04 -18.49
CA TYR A 91 -1.91 -3.17 -19.66
C TYR A 91 -1.92 -4.01 -20.94
N GLY A 92 -2.89 -3.74 -21.81
CA GLY A 92 -3.14 -4.54 -23.01
C GLY A 92 -2.17 -4.26 -24.16
N GLY A 93 -1.55 -3.07 -24.19
CA GLY A 93 -0.60 -2.67 -25.24
C GLY A 93 -1.20 -2.56 -26.64
N LYS A 94 -2.51 -2.27 -26.75
CA LYS A 94 -3.21 -2.22 -28.05
C LYS A 94 -3.69 -0.82 -28.43
N ASP A 95 -3.41 0.16 -27.58
CA ASP A 95 -3.87 1.53 -27.76
C ASP A 95 -3.04 2.22 -28.86
N PRO A 96 -3.70 2.70 -29.94
CA PRO A 96 -2.99 3.36 -31.04
C PRO A 96 -2.30 4.62 -30.53
N GLY A 97 -1.04 4.82 -30.91
CA GLY A 97 -0.26 5.99 -30.50
C GLY A 97 0.44 5.86 -29.14
N VAL A 98 0.21 4.76 -28.39
CA VAL A 98 0.97 4.47 -27.17
C VAL A 98 2.18 3.59 -27.47
N SER A 99 3.37 4.12 -27.22
CA SER A 99 4.67 3.47 -27.44
C SER A 99 5.48 3.42 -26.14
N LEU A 100 5.53 2.24 -25.52
CA LEU A 100 6.23 1.98 -24.26
C LEU A 100 7.48 1.10 -24.49
N THR A 101 8.29 1.47 -25.48
CA THR A 101 9.44 0.68 -25.97
C THR A 101 10.57 0.50 -24.95
N SER A 102 10.54 1.26 -23.85
CA SER A 102 11.45 1.11 -22.72
C SER A 102 11.27 -0.22 -21.97
N CYS A 103 10.15 -0.91 -22.17
CA CYS A 103 9.81 -2.15 -21.51
C CYS A 103 9.45 -3.26 -22.50
N THR A 104 9.84 -4.49 -22.19
CA THR A 104 9.71 -5.65 -23.09
C THR A 104 8.88 -6.80 -22.52
N GLY A 105 8.57 -6.74 -21.22
CA GLY A 105 7.82 -7.78 -20.52
C GLY A 105 6.34 -7.46 -20.32
N THR A 106 5.68 -8.24 -19.46
CA THR A 106 4.30 -7.98 -19.03
C THR A 106 4.20 -6.61 -18.39
N LEU A 107 3.33 -5.77 -18.93
CA LEU A 107 3.08 -4.43 -18.44
C LEU A 107 1.86 -4.42 -17.52
N LEU A 108 1.99 -3.72 -16.41
CA LEU A 108 0.92 -3.42 -15.48
C LEU A 108 0.67 -1.92 -15.44
N LEU A 109 -0.56 -1.55 -15.12
CA LEU A 109 -0.98 -0.16 -14.92
C LEU A 109 -1.53 0.05 -13.52
N TYR A 110 -1.29 1.25 -12.97
CA TYR A 110 -1.80 1.69 -11.67
C TYR A 110 -2.25 3.15 -11.71
N PRO A 111 -3.29 3.57 -10.97
CA PRO A 111 -3.73 4.95 -10.93
C PRO A 111 -2.64 5.91 -10.46
N LEU A 112 -2.50 7.00 -11.20
CA LEU A 112 -1.56 8.07 -10.91
C LEU A 112 -2.36 9.28 -10.41
N VAL A 113 -2.01 9.79 -9.24
CA VAL A 113 -2.71 10.89 -8.57
C VAL A 113 -1.67 11.96 -8.22
N GLN A 114 -2.01 13.23 -8.45
CA GLN A 114 -1.06 14.31 -8.22
C GLN A 114 -0.90 14.56 -6.72
N GLY A 115 0.35 14.60 -6.24
CA GLY A 115 0.70 14.89 -4.85
C GLY A 115 0.31 13.80 -3.86
N SER A 116 -0.16 12.64 -4.32
CA SER A 116 -0.60 11.54 -3.45
C SER A 116 -0.53 10.18 -4.16
N VAL A 117 -0.71 9.10 -3.41
CA VAL A 117 -0.71 7.74 -3.94
C VAL A 117 -2.11 7.15 -3.84
N TYR A 118 -2.63 6.61 -4.94
CA TYR A 118 -3.94 5.97 -4.94
C TYR A 118 -3.98 4.80 -3.94
N PRO A 119 -4.91 4.81 -2.96
CA PRO A 119 -4.91 3.85 -1.86
C PRO A 119 -5.34 2.45 -2.28
N GLY A 120 -6.03 2.36 -3.42
CA GLY A 120 -6.44 1.09 -4.00
C GLY A 120 -7.94 0.83 -4.04
N THR A 121 -8.71 1.74 -3.43
CA THR A 121 -10.16 1.80 -3.38
C THR A 121 -10.62 3.21 -3.78
N GLY A 122 -11.89 3.34 -4.19
CA GLY A 122 -12.46 4.60 -4.64
C GLY A 122 -12.25 4.87 -6.13
N GLU A 123 -12.46 6.13 -6.52
CA GLU A 123 -12.36 6.57 -7.90
C GLU A 123 -10.87 6.71 -8.30
N PRO A 124 -10.40 6.00 -9.34
CA PRO A 124 -8.99 6.01 -9.73
C PRO A 124 -8.58 7.20 -10.61
N GLY A 125 -9.50 8.08 -11.01
CA GLY A 125 -9.23 9.12 -12.00
C GLY A 125 -8.89 8.56 -13.39
N GLY A 126 -8.40 9.42 -14.30
CA GLY A 126 -8.12 9.05 -15.70
C GLY A 126 -6.68 8.63 -15.98
N GLN A 127 -5.73 8.97 -15.12
CA GLN A 127 -4.30 8.86 -15.38
C GLN A 127 -3.72 7.58 -14.78
N ARG A 128 -2.82 6.94 -15.51
CA ARG A 128 -2.15 5.70 -15.09
C ARG A 128 -0.66 5.80 -15.31
N VAL A 129 0.10 5.26 -14.37
CA VAL A 129 1.49 4.86 -14.62
C VAL A 129 1.51 3.45 -15.18
N VAL A 130 2.36 3.19 -16.16
CA VAL A 130 2.63 1.85 -16.70
C VAL A 130 4.04 1.43 -16.31
N TYR A 131 4.16 0.19 -15.85
CA TYR A 131 5.42 -0.37 -15.38
C TYR A 131 5.54 -1.86 -15.75
N GLN A 132 6.77 -2.35 -15.83
CA GLN A 132 7.06 -3.74 -16.12
C GLN A 132 6.95 -4.58 -14.84
N GLN A 133 6.19 -5.67 -14.89
CA GLN A 133 5.89 -6.49 -13.73
C GLN A 133 7.14 -7.13 -13.10
N ALA A 134 8.13 -7.49 -13.90
CA ALA A 134 9.27 -8.31 -13.46
C ALA A 134 10.14 -7.59 -12.42
N ASP A 135 10.34 -6.29 -12.58
CA ASP A 135 11.31 -5.47 -11.85
C ASP A 135 10.72 -4.13 -11.39
N ASN A 136 9.42 -3.91 -11.61
CA ASN A 136 8.74 -2.64 -11.37
C ASN A 136 9.38 -1.45 -12.11
N LYS A 137 10.01 -1.70 -13.25
CA LYS A 137 10.59 -0.65 -14.09
C LYS A 137 9.50 0.24 -14.66
N PHE A 138 9.66 1.56 -14.52
CA PHE A 138 8.78 2.54 -15.16
C PHE A 138 8.87 2.47 -16.69
N CYS A 139 7.71 2.47 -17.37
CA CYS A 139 7.63 2.39 -18.83
C CYS A 139 7.06 3.66 -19.47
N GLY A 140 6.17 4.36 -18.77
CA GLY A 140 5.53 5.58 -19.24
C GLY A 140 4.26 5.88 -18.44
N CYS A 141 3.62 6.99 -18.78
CA CYS A 141 2.29 7.33 -18.28
C CYS A 141 1.29 7.38 -19.42
N ILE A 142 0.05 7.01 -19.11
CA ILE A 142 -1.07 7.02 -20.06
C ILE A 142 -2.28 7.65 -19.40
N THR A 143 -3.21 8.14 -20.21
CA THR A 143 -4.44 8.76 -19.75
C THR A 143 -5.62 8.26 -20.56
N HIS A 144 -6.76 8.10 -19.91
CA HIS A 144 -8.03 8.06 -20.64
C HIS A 144 -8.33 9.48 -21.13
N PRO A 145 -8.41 9.74 -22.45
CA PRO A 145 -8.85 11.03 -22.96
C PRO A 145 -10.34 11.27 -22.69
N SER A 146 -11.11 10.18 -22.53
CA SER A 146 -12.53 10.20 -22.19
C SER A 146 -12.92 8.92 -21.42
N ALA A 147 -13.97 9.02 -20.59
CA ALA A 147 -14.37 7.96 -19.67
C ALA A 147 -15.13 6.78 -20.32
N THR A 148 -15.56 6.94 -21.58
CA THR A 148 -16.45 5.99 -22.28
C THR A 148 -15.71 4.98 -23.16
N ASP A 149 -14.53 5.37 -23.61
CA ASP A 149 -13.67 4.71 -24.56
C ASP A 149 -12.49 4.21 -23.74
N GLY A 150 -12.46 2.91 -23.46
CA GLY A 150 -11.40 2.30 -22.65
C GLY A 150 -10.00 2.38 -23.27
N SER A 151 -9.82 3.21 -24.29
CA SER A 151 -8.56 3.56 -24.92
C SER A 151 -7.73 4.49 -24.04
N PHE A 152 -6.44 4.46 -24.30
CA PHE A 152 -5.45 5.30 -23.66
C PHE A 152 -4.65 6.12 -24.66
N ASP A 153 -4.36 7.35 -24.29
CA ASP A 153 -3.35 8.18 -24.95
C ASP A 153 -2.07 8.20 -24.10
N GLN A 154 -0.92 8.31 -24.76
CA GLN A 154 0.36 8.44 -24.08
C GLN A 154 0.54 9.87 -23.56
N CYS A 155 0.97 9.98 -22.30
CA CYS A 155 1.39 11.24 -21.70
C CYS A 155 2.82 11.60 -22.13
N THR A 156 3.15 12.89 -22.07
CA THR A 156 4.49 13.43 -22.38
C THR A 156 5.36 13.59 -21.16
#